data_AF-A0A9E2R6C1-F1
#
_entry.id   AF-A0A9E2R6C1-F1
#
_cell.length_a   1.000
_cell.length_b   1.000
_cell.length_c   1.000
_cell.angle_alpha   90.00
_cell.angle_beta   90.00
_cell.angle_gamma   90.00
#
_symmetry.space_group_name_H-M   'P 1'
#
loop_
_entity.id
_entity.type
_entity.pdbx_description
1 polymer ?
#
loop_
_entity_poly.entity_id
_entity_poly.type
_entity_poly.pdbx_seq_one_letter_code
_entity_poly.pdbx_strand_id
1 'polypeptide(L)' 'MAEGYCVKCKAKKEIANAVEEVMKNGRKAIKGKCPTCGAVMFKIIGGKATPVPVASDVPPASPVS' A
#
# COMPACT_ATOMS: atom_id res chain seq x y z
N MET A 1 -2.69 4.89 6.04
CA MET A 1 -1.89 3.73 5.58
C MET A 1 -2.78 2.64 4.98
N ALA A 2 -2.25 1.85 4.05
CA ALA A 2 -2.96 0.69 3.51
C ALA A 2 -2.92 -0.49 4.50
N GLU A 3 -4.05 -0.84 5.10
CA GLU A 3 -4.15 -2.00 5.99
C GLU A 3 -4.53 -3.28 5.24
N GLY A 4 -3.84 -4.38 5.50
CA GLY A 4 -4.11 -5.70 4.91
C GLY A 4 -4.22 -6.79 5.97
N TYR A 5 -4.84 -7.91 5.62
CA TYR A 5 -4.88 -9.09 6.47
C TYR A 5 -3.68 -9.99 6.21
N CYS A 6 -2.84 -10.22 7.22
CA CYS A 6 -1.71 -11.12 7.10
C CYS A 6 -2.14 -12.53 7.50
N VAL A 7 -2.15 -13.47 6.56
CA VAL A 7 -2.54 -14.87 6.83
C VAL A 7 -1.58 -15.60 7.78
N LYS A 8 -0.29 -15.21 7.81
CA LYS A 8 0.68 -15.77 8.75
C LYS A 8 0.46 -15.26 10.17
N CYS A 9 0.18 -13.97 10.33
CA CYS A 9 -0.11 -13.39 11.64
C CYS A 9 -1.57 -13.56 12.06
N LYS A 10 -2.44 -14.00 11.15
CA LYS A 10 -3.91 -14.07 11.30
C LYS A 10 -4.53 -12.78 11.85
N ALA A 11 -3.93 -11.64 11.52
CA ALA A 11 -4.31 -10.33 12.04
C ALA A 11 -4.31 -9.28 10.92
N LYS A 12 -5.12 -8.24 11.11
CA LYS A 12 -5.05 -7.03 10.29
C LYS A 12 -3.84 -6.21 10.72
N LYS A 13 -3.02 -5.82 9.74
CA LYS A 13 -1.80 -5.04 9.95
C LYS A 13 -1.63 -4.06 8.80
N GLU A 14 -0.84 -3.02 9.03
CA GLU A 14 -0.40 -2.15 7.96
C GLU A 14 0.48 -2.91 6.95
N ILE A 15 0.33 -2.57 5.67
CA ILE A 15 1.15 -3.12 4.60
C ILE A 15 2.42 -2.27 4.51
N ALA A 16 3.57 -2.86 4.83
CA ALA A 16 4.88 -2.25 4.63
C ALA A 16 5.27 -2.32 3.15
N ASN A 17 5.95 -1.28 2.65
CA ASN A 17 6.31 -1.15 1.23
C ASN A 17 5.08 -1.32 0.31
N ALA A 18 3.98 -0.67 0.67
CA ALA A 18 2.74 -0.67 -0.09
C ALA A 18 2.93 0.06 -1.42
N VAL A 19 2.85 -0.68 -2.54
CA VAL A 19 2.95 -0.17 -3.91
C VAL A 19 1.63 -0.40 -4.62
N GLU A 20 1.06 0.65 -5.22
CA GLU A 20 -0.11 0.51 -6.10
C GLU A 20 0.29 -0.14 -7.42
N GLU A 21 -0.38 -1.23 -7.77
CA GLU A 21 -0.22 -1.94 -9.04
C GLU A 21 -1.60 -2.20 -9.67
N VAL A 22 -1.71 -1.96 -10.97
CA VAL A 22 -2.93 -2.27 -11.73
C VAL A 22 -2.83 -3.71 -12.21
N MET A 23 -3.77 -4.55 -11.78
CA MET A 23 -3.86 -5.92 -12.23
C MET A 23 -4.26 -5.99 -13.71
N LYS A 24 -3.95 -7.11 -14.38
CA LYS A 24 -4.30 -7.38 -15.79
C LYS A 24 -5.81 -7.27 -16.10
N ASN A 25 -6.66 -7.34 -15.09
CA ASN A 25 -8.12 -7.19 -15.19
C ASN A 25 -8.60 -5.73 -15.01
N GLY A 26 -7.69 -4.76 -14.99
CA GLY A 26 -7.98 -3.33 -14.84
C GLY A 26 -8.34 -2.89 -13.42
N ARG A 27 -8.23 -3.78 -12.42
CA ARG A 27 -8.48 -3.44 -11.01
C ARG A 27 -7.21 -2.98 -10.33
N LYS A 28 -7.32 -1.97 -9.48
CA LYS A 28 -6.23 -1.52 -8.61
C LYS A 28 -6.03 -2.45 -7.42
N ALA A 29 -4.77 -2.78 -7.16
CA ALA A 29 -4.35 -3.49 -5.96
C ALA A 29 -3.13 -2.78 -5.34
N ILE A 30 -2.96 -2.93 -4.03
CA ILE A 30 -1.75 -2.56 -3.31
C ILE A 30 -0.99 -3.85 -3.03
N LYS A 31 0.25 -3.93 -3.48
CA LYS A 31 1.19 -5.00 -3.17
C LYS A 31 2.15 -4.51 -2.10
N GLY A 32 2.42 -5.32 -1.08
CA GLY A 32 3.47 -5.02 -0.12
C GLY A 32 3.78 -6.22 0.76
N LYS A 33 4.27 -5.97 1.97
CA LYS A 33 4.74 -7.01 2.90
C LYS A 33 4.19 -6.77 4.31
N CYS A 34 4.04 -7.86 5.05
CA CYS A 34 3.76 -7.78 6.48
C CYS A 34 4.99 -7.23 7.22
N PRO A 35 4.88 -6.13 8.00
CA PRO A 35 6.00 -5.59 8.77
C PRO A 35 6.49 -6.55 9.87
N THR A 36 5.66 -7.51 10.29
CA THR A 36 6.01 -8.43 11.37
C THR A 36 6.67 -9.71 10.89
N CYS A 37 6.16 -10.32 9.82
CA CYS A 37 6.63 -11.64 9.36
C CYS A 37 7.20 -11.63 7.93
N GLY A 38 7.21 -10.48 7.26
CA GLY A 38 7.72 -10.34 5.89
C GLY A 38 6.87 -11.00 4.80
N ALA A 39 5.73 -11.61 5.14
CA ALA A 39 4.85 -12.26 4.17
C ALA A 39 4.34 -11.25 3.14
N VAL A 40 4.37 -11.63 1.86
CA VAL A 40 3.81 -10.81 0.79
C VAL A 40 2.30 -10.70 0.99
N MET A 41 1.79 -9.47 0.94
CA MET A 41 0.38 -9.13 1.15
C MET A 41 -0.14 -8.33 -0.04
N PHE A 42 -1.39 -8.56 -0.41
CA PHE A 42 -2.08 -7.84 -1.47
C PHE A 42 -3.41 -7.31 -0.94
N LYS A 43 -3.74 -6.05 -1.23
CA LYS A 43 -5.04 -5.43 -0.92
C LYS A 43 -5.67 -4.93 -2.20
N ILE A 44 -6.81 -5.50 -2.58
CA ILE A 44 -7.59 -5.01 -3.73
C ILE A 44 -8.39 -3.80 -3.25
N ILE A 45 -8.19 -2.64 -3.87
CA ILE A 45 -8.83 -1.39 -3.43
C ILE A 45 -10.16 -1.13 -4.16
N GLY A 46 -10.42 -1.82 -5.28
CA GLY A 46 -11.72 -1.81 -5.96
C GLY A 46 -12.09 -0.45 -6.57
N GLY A 47 -11.89 -0.31 -7.87
CA GLY A 47 -12.29 0.87 -8.65
C GLY A 47 -11.65 0.80 -10.04
N LYS A 48 -12.37 1.26 -11.09
CA LYS A 48 -11.74 1.50 -12.39
C LYS A 48 -10.66 2.56 -12.19
N ALA A 49 -9.44 2.26 -12.63
CA ALA A 49 -8.24 2.98 -12.22
C ALA A 49 -8.26 4.48 -12.59
N THR A 50 -8.16 5.35 -11.57
CA THR A 50 -7.46 6.63 -11.71
C THR A 50 -6.13 6.47 -10.99
N PRO A 51 -4.97 6.40 -11.66
CA PRO A 51 -3.67 6.25 -11.00
C PRO A 51 -3.50 7.41 -10.01
N VAL A 52 -3.48 7.12 -8.70
CA VAL A 52 -3.15 8.15 -7.71
C VAL A 52 -1.65 7.95 -7.51
N PRO A 53 -0.81 8.89 -7.96
CA PRO A 53 0.61 8.78 -7.68
C PRO A 53 0.77 8.83 -6.16
N VAL A 54 1.52 7.87 -5.65
CA VAL A 54 2.03 7.80 -4.30
C VAL A 54 2.51 9.17 -3.85
N ALA A 55 1.73 9.83 -2.99
CA ALA A 55 2.20 10.97 -2.20
C ALA A 55 3.15 10.40 -1.14
N SER A 56 4.39 10.18 -1.56
CA SER A 56 5.52 9.87 -0.69
C SER A 56 6.77 10.53 -1.25
N ASP A 57 6.67 11.84 -1.52
CA ASP A 57 7.79 12.76 -1.41
C ASP A 57 7.28 14.20 -1.46
N VAL A 58 6.90 14.77 -0.30
CA VAL A 58 7.28 16.14 0.08
C VAL A 58 7.20 16.20 1.61
N PRO A 59 8.31 16.03 2.38
CA PRO A 59 8.33 16.55 3.74
C PRO A 59 8.14 18.09 3.66
N PRO A 60 7.28 18.72 4.46
CA PRO A 60 7.22 20.17 4.51
C PRO A 60 8.55 20.65 5.11
N ALA A 61 9.50 21.05 4.28
CA ALA A 61 10.61 21.89 4.70
C ALA A 61 10.00 23.26 5.04
N SER A 62 9.44 23.35 6.25
CA SER A 62 8.99 24.57 6.88
C SER A 62 10.15 25.57 7.01
N PRO A 63 9.85 26.88 7.02
CA PRO A 63 10.76 27.98 6.72
C PRO A 63 11.70 28.29 7.90
N VAL A 64 12.78 29.04 7.66
CA VAL A 64 13.36 30.10 8.52
C VAL A 64 14.84 30.33 8.18
N SER A 65 15.12 31.38 7.39
CA SER A 65 15.98 32.54 7.72
C SER A 65 16.11 33.44 6.51
#